data_AF-A0A645A601-F1
#
_entry.id   AF-A0A645A601-F1
#
_cell.length_a   1.000
_cell.length_b   1.000
_cell.length_c   1.000
_cell.angle_alpha   90.00
_cell.angle_beta   90.00
_cell.angle_gamma   90.00
#
_symmetry.space_group_name_H-M   'P 1'
#
loop_
_entity.id
_entity.type
_entity.pdbx_description
1 polymer ?
#
loop_
_entity_poly.entity_id
_entity_poly.type
_entity_poly.pdbx_seq_one_letter_code
_entity_poly.pdbx_strand_id
1 'polypeptide(L)'
;MHLLKTELEIRMSELENAWHYTSLEKIFFEEKIYRVLEQDAKNWEAQLVKVEEELQKFRNVLRKDITREDVLKLVEKPVRKISVFDVKELDQAIKKIEEEMKEVAHNLATLVDFTIAYYANLKKKYGSKFPRKTEISNFETIQATKVVVANAKLYANKLEGFVGMDLKRDENAEFICECSDIDDVIVFLKTGKYLVTKISEKAFIGRDIIHVGVFNKNDDRCIYNAVYKNGKSGEVYVKRFAVTGVTRDKEYDLTQGKESSQVLWFTANPNGEAEVLKVYLKPRPKLKKLIFEFDFANLAIKGRASMGNILSKNPVHKIQLKSKGVSSFGGQSIWFDQDINRLNTDSRGLFLGEYLPTDKILVICKTGDYYTTNFDLSNRYQGEIKIIEKLDTQKVYTATYFDAEMNAFYVKRFSFEPSDNSVQLFISEAPGSYLVEICEDKYPQLEINFGGKHSKRPQEYIDVEEFIGKKSFRAKGKRITTYEVDTILFTTPLDKDGSSEEVEVTGEEQIFSGFELVDDETQNTENSSNEVNNNSPTLF
;
A
#
# COMPACT_ATOMS: atom_id res chain seq x y z
N MET A 1 30.30 8.11 25.78
CA MET A 1 30.85 9.44 26.13
C MET A 1 31.88 9.36 27.25
N HIS A 2 31.56 8.76 28.41
CA HIS A 2 32.53 8.61 29.53
C HIS A 2 33.84 7.93 29.10
N LEU A 3 33.78 6.82 28.36
CA LEU A 3 34.98 6.11 27.89
C LEU A 3 35.87 6.97 26.96
N LEU A 4 35.27 7.68 26.00
CA LEU A 4 35.99 8.56 25.09
C LEU A 4 36.64 9.75 25.83
N LYS A 5 35.97 10.26 26.88
CA LYS A 5 36.55 11.28 27.76
C LYS A 5 37.78 10.76 28.47
N THR A 6 37.67 9.57 29.08
CA THR A 6 38.80 8.92 29.76
C THR A 6 39.96 8.66 28.81
N GLU A 7 39.69 8.24 27.58
CA GLU A 7 40.71 8.05 26.54
C GLU A 7 41.44 9.35 26.20
N LEU A 8 40.71 10.46 26.02
CA LEU A 8 41.29 11.78 25.79
C LEU A 8 42.07 12.30 27.01
N GLU A 9 41.60 12.05 28.23
CA GLU A 9 42.29 12.41 29.48
C GLU A 9 43.60 11.62 29.65
N ILE A 10 43.59 10.32 29.32
CA ILE A 10 44.80 9.50 29.28
C ILE A 10 45.78 10.05 28.25
N ARG A 11 45.30 10.36 27.03
CA ARG A 11 46.14 10.93 25.97
C ARG A 11 46.73 12.28 26.38
N MET A 12 45.95 13.14 27.04
CA MET A 12 46.45 14.40 27.58
C MET A 12 47.55 14.18 28.61
N SER A 13 47.38 13.23 29.53
CA SER A 13 48.39 12.89 30.53
C SER A 13 49.69 12.36 29.90
N GLU A 14 49.59 11.52 28.87
CA GLU A 14 50.74 11.06 28.08
C GLU A 14 51.47 12.22 27.41
N LEU A 15 50.74 13.15 26.78
CA LEU A 15 51.30 14.33 26.12
C LEU A 15 51.98 15.27 27.13
N GLU A 16 51.41 15.46 28.32
CA GLU A 16 52.04 16.23 29.38
C GLU A 16 53.35 15.60 29.87
N ASN A 17 53.38 14.28 30.02
CA ASN A 17 54.60 13.56 30.39
C ASN A 17 55.67 13.67 29.29
N ALA A 18 55.27 13.51 28.02
CA ALA A 18 56.15 13.67 26.87
C ALA A 18 56.69 15.10 26.77
N TRP A 19 55.84 16.11 26.96
CA TRP A 19 56.22 17.52 26.97
C TRP A 19 57.21 17.81 28.10
N HIS A 20 56.94 17.31 29.32
CA HIS A 20 57.80 17.50 30.48
C HIS A 20 59.19 16.92 30.26
N TYR A 21 59.27 15.67 29.81
CA TYR A 21 60.54 15.00 29.55
C TYR A 21 61.31 15.62 28.39
N THR A 22 60.65 15.96 27.28
CA THR A 22 61.29 16.61 26.13
C THR A 22 61.80 18.01 26.48
N SER A 23 61.08 18.74 27.33
CA SER A 23 61.52 20.04 27.86
C SER A 23 62.72 19.91 28.79
N LEU A 24 62.73 18.89 29.65
CA LEU A 24 63.87 18.57 30.49
C LEU A 24 65.10 18.21 29.66
N GLU A 25 64.93 17.41 28.62
CA GLU A 25 65.99 17.05 27.69
C GLU A 25 66.56 18.27 26.97
N LYS A 26 65.67 19.16 26.49
CA LYS A 26 66.07 20.42 25.89
C LYS A 26 66.94 21.24 26.86
N ILE A 27 66.45 21.47 28.08
CA ILE A 27 67.17 22.26 29.10
C ILE A 27 68.51 21.60 29.44
N PHE A 28 68.53 20.28 29.60
CA PHE A 28 69.73 19.52 29.94
C PHE A 28 70.87 19.72 28.92
N PHE A 29 70.53 19.83 27.64
CA PHE A 29 71.50 20.02 26.57
C PHE A 29 71.78 21.49 26.21
N GLU A 30 70.76 22.34 26.19
CA GLU A 30 70.87 23.77 25.85
C GLU A 30 71.70 24.53 26.89
N GLU A 31 71.42 24.31 28.18
CA GLU A 31 72.12 24.94 29.31
C GLU A 31 73.40 24.18 29.70
N LYS A 32 73.73 23.10 28.96
CA LYS A 32 74.93 22.27 29.12
C LYS A 32 75.08 21.64 30.51
N ILE A 33 73.96 21.29 31.14
CA ILE A 33 73.92 20.68 32.48
C ILE A 33 74.65 19.33 32.50
N TYR A 34 74.71 18.62 31.36
CA TYR A 34 75.51 17.40 31.22
C TYR A 34 76.99 17.56 31.61
N ARG A 35 77.57 18.76 31.55
CA ARG A 35 78.97 19.02 31.96
C ARG A 35 79.21 18.76 33.44
N VAL A 36 78.16 18.75 34.26
CA VAL A 36 78.24 18.34 35.67
C VAL A 36 78.70 16.89 35.80
N LEU A 37 78.42 16.04 34.79
CA LEU A 37 78.86 14.64 34.73
C LEU A 37 80.37 14.51 34.40
N GLU A 38 80.98 15.54 33.81
CA GLU A 38 82.41 15.58 33.47
C GLU A 38 83.30 15.99 34.67
N GLN A 39 82.69 16.53 35.74
CA GLN A 39 83.40 16.98 36.94
C GLN A 39 83.68 15.83 37.92
N ASP A 40 84.85 15.84 38.56
CA ASP A 40 85.22 14.88 39.61
C ASP A 40 84.22 14.91 40.77
N ALA A 41 83.60 13.77 41.03
CA ALA A 41 82.70 13.57 42.16
C ALA A 41 83.09 12.32 42.95
N LYS A 42 82.78 12.35 44.25
CA LYS A 42 83.15 11.27 45.18
C LYS A 42 82.39 9.97 44.92
N ASN A 43 81.16 10.05 44.40
CA ASN A 43 80.32 8.90 44.05
C ASN A 43 79.25 9.30 42.99
N TRP A 44 78.69 8.30 42.31
CA TRP A 44 77.64 8.47 41.29
C TRP A 44 76.40 9.19 41.82
N GLU A 45 75.97 8.86 43.04
CA GLU A 45 74.80 9.49 43.65
C GLU A 45 74.98 11.00 43.90
N ALA A 46 76.17 11.45 44.30
CA ALA A 46 76.43 12.89 44.43
C ALA A 46 76.44 13.62 43.08
N GLN A 47 76.73 12.94 41.96
CA GLN A 47 76.60 13.54 40.63
C GLN A 47 75.13 13.72 40.25
N LEU A 48 74.29 12.71 40.51
CA LEU A 48 72.85 12.80 40.25
C LEU A 48 72.19 13.93 41.06
N VAL A 49 72.55 14.09 42.33
CA VAL A 49 72.05 15.19 43.18
C VAL A 49 72.44 16.55 42.62
N LYS A 50 73.68 16.72 42.15
CA LYS A 50 74.11 17.99 41.52
C LYS A 50 73.38 18.28 40.22
N VAL A 51 73.13 17.27 39.39
CA VAL A 51 72.33 17.42 38.15
C VAL A 51 70.90 17.82 38.49
N GLU A 52 70.32 17.21 39.53
CA GLU A 52 68.99 17.55 40.03
C GLU A 52 68.93 19.00 40.54
N GLU A 53 69.90 19.45 41.35
CA GLU A 53 70.01 20.83 41.83
C GLU A 53 70.09 21.85 40.69
N GLU A 54 70.82 21.54 39.61
CA GLU A 54 70.91 22.39 38.43
C GLU A 54 69.60 22.44 37.64
N LEU A 55 68.94 21.29 37.44
CA LEU A 55 67.64 21.23 36.77
C LEU A 55 66.54 21.92 37.59
N GLN A 56 66.61 21.86 38.92
CA GLN A 56 65.66 22.51 39.83
C GLN A 56 65.61 24.04 39.66
N LYS A 57 66.70 24.67 39.19
CA LYS A 57 66.70 26.11 38.87
C LYS A 57 65.70 26.48 37.78
N PHE A 58 65.37 25.53 36.90
CA PHE A 58 64.43 25.69 35.80
C PHE A 58 63.01 25.18 36.11
N ARG A 59 62.73 24.82 37.37
CA ARG A 59 61.41 24.32 37.80
C ARG A 59 60.25 25.24 37.37
N ASN A 60 60.47 26.56 37.36
CA ASN A 60 59.45 27.55 36.98
C ASN A 60 59.00 27.45 35.50
N VAL A 61 59.80 26.83 34.64
CA VAL A 61 59.50 26.66 33.20
C VAL A 61 58.85 25.30 32.93
N LEU A 62 58.88 24.38 33.90
CA LEU A 62 58.35 23.02 33.78
C LEU A 62 56.93 22.94 34.34
N ARG A 63 56.12 22.04 33.76
CA ARG A 63 54.72 21.81 34.17
C ARG A 63 54.56 20.78 35.30
N LYS A 64 55.60 19.98 35.56
CA LYS A 64 55.64 18.93 36.60
C LYS A 64 56.94 19.05 37.39
N ASP A 65 56.95 18.43 38.57
CA ASP A 65 58.15 18.33 39.39
C ASP A 65 59.11 17.30 38.80
N ILE A 66 60.41 17.60 38.92
CA ILE A 66 61.49 16.76 38.40
C ILE A 66 61.62 15.55 39.31
N THR A 67 61.49 14.34 38.76
CA THR A 67 61.66 13.11 39.52
C THR A 67 63.07 12.54 39.34
N ARG A 68 63.52 11.75 40.32
CA ARG A 68 64.81 11.04 40.23
C ARG A 68 64.88 10.09 39.02
N GLU A 69 63.74 9.55 38.59
CA GLU A 69 63.64 8.71 37.39
C GLU A 69 63.92 9.51 36.11
N ASP A 70 63.46 10.76 36.03
CA ASP A 70 63.73 11.63 34.89
C ASP A 70 65.22 11.95 34.79
N VAL A 71 65.87 12.26 35.91
CA VAL A 71 67.32 12.54 35.97
C VAL A 71 68.13 11.33 35.52
N LEU A 72 67.78 10.13 35.97
CA LEU A 72 68.45 8.90 35.55
C LEU A 72 68.35 8.69 34.03
N LYS A 73 67.16 8.86 33.46
CA LYS A 73 66.95 8.73 32.00
C LYS A 73 67.69 9.79 31.19
N LEU A 74 67.82 11.02 31.71
CA LEU A 74 68.57 12.10 31.05
C LEU A 74 70.08 11.81 31.02
N VAL A 75 70.62 11.32 32.13
CA VAL A 75 72.06 11.04 32.29
C VAL A 75 72.51 9.83 31.46
N GLU A 76 71.61 8.89 31.16
CA GLU A 76 71.87 7.76 30.25
C GLU A 76 72.01 8.18 28.78
N LYS A 77 71.62 9.40 28.41
CA LYS A 77 71.69 9.86 27.01
C LYS A 77 73.14 10.16 26.59
N PRO A 78 73.55 9.74 25.37
CA PRO A 78 74.90 9.92 24.89
C PRO A 78 75.22 11.40 24.61
N VAL A 79 76.08 11.99 25.43
CA VAL A 79 76.51 13.41 25.33
C VAL A 79 77.29 13.72 24.04
N ARG A 80 78.01 12.74 23.48
CA ARG A 80 79.02 12.92 22.39
C ARG A 80 78.50 13.46 21.06
N LYS A 81 77.19 13.66 20.87
CA LYS A 81 76.58 13.86 19.54
C LYS A 81 75.58 15.01 19.41
N ILE A 82 75.55 15.95 20.36
CA ILE A 82 74.46 16.91 20.43
C ILE A 82 74.88 18.21 19.77
N SER A 83 74.42 18.37 18.54
CA SER A 83 74.57 19.56 17.73
C SER A 83 73.45 20.56 18.00
N VAL A 84 73.62 21.79 17.51
CA VAL A 84 72.55 22.81 17.50
C VAL A 84 71.31 22.32 16.72
N PHE A 85 71.45 21.35 15.81
CA PHE A 85 70.32 20.74 15.11
C PHE A 85 69.47 19.86 16.02
N ASP A 86 70.08 19.12 16.96
CA ASP A 86 69.34 18.23 17.86
C ASP A 86 68.47 19.02 18.86
N VAL A 87 68.97 20.16 19.36
CA VAL A 87 68.17 21.08 20.20
C VAL A 87 66.99 21.65 19.40
N LYS A 88 67.19 21.94 18.12
CA LYS A 88 66.13 22.42 17.22
C LYS A 88 65.08 21.34 16.92
N GLU A 89 65.49 20.08 16.84
CA GLU A 89 64.55 18.95 16.72
C GLU A 89 63.71 18.77 17.98
N LEU A 90 64.30 18.94 19.17
CA LEU A 90 63.56 18.95 20.44
C LEU A 90 62.55 20.11 20.49
N ASP A 91 62.92 21.30 20.02
CA ASP A 91 61.98 22.42 19.89
C ASP A 91 60.81 22.13 18.95
N GLN A 92 61.07 21.47 17.82
CA GLN A 92 60.02 21.04 16.89
C GLN A 92 59.13 19.96 17.51
N ALA A 93 59.71 19.02 18.26
CA ALA A 93 58.96 18.00 18.98
C ALA A 93 58.05 18.61 20.04
N ILE A 94 58.55 19.57 20.83
CA ILE A 94 57.75 20.32 21.82
C ILE A 94 56.59 21.04 21.13
N LYS A 95 56.83 21.74 20.02
CA LYS A 95 55.76 22.43 19.26
C LYS A 95 54.68 21.46 18.78
N LYS A 96 55.07 20.31 18.25
CA LYS A 96 54.12 19.28 17.79
C LYS A 96 53.29 18.73 18.96
N ILE A 97 53.93 18.48 20.10
CA ILE A 97 53.23 18.05 21.31
C ILE A 97 52.23 19.12 21.76
N GLU A 98 52.61 20.40 21.73
CA GLU A 98 51.71 21.51 22.10
C GLU A 98 50.53 21.67 21.15
N GLU A 99 50.73 21.44 19.84
CA GLU A 99 49.64 21.42 18.86
C GLU A 99 48.66 20.28 19.14
N GLU A 100 49.16 19.06 19.39
CA GLU A 100 48.33 17.91 19.73
C GLU A 100 47.59 18.11 21.06
N MET A 101 48.26 18.70 22.07
CA MET A 101 47.62 19.05 23.34
C MET A 101 46.48 20.05 23.14
N LYS A 102 46.62 21.03 22.26
CA LYS A 102 45.53 21.99 21.94
C LYS A 102 44.35 21.28 21.30
N GLU A 103 44.60 20.35 20.40
CA GLU A 103 43.55 19.55 19.76
C GLU A 103 42.82 18.67 20.79
N VAL A 104 43.55 17.95 21.64
CA VAL A 104 42.96 17.12 22.70
C VAL A 104 42.18 17.97 23.71
N ALA A 105 42.68 19.15 24.08
CA ALA A 105 41.98 20.08 24.95
C ALA A 105 40.68 20.60 24.31
N HIS A 106 40.73 20.92 23.01
CA HIS A 106 39.54 21.29 22.25
C HIS A 106 38.52 20.16 22.25
N ASN A 107 38.93 18.93 21.92
CA ASN A 107 38.06 17.75 21.91
C ASN A 107 37.48 17.42 23.29
N LEU A 108 38.22 17.67 24.38
CA LEU A 108 37.71 17.54 25.75
C LEU A 108 36.65 18.61 26.06
N ALA A 109 36.81 19.83 25.55
CA ALA A 109 35.83 20.91 25.71
C ALA A 109 34.57 20.69 24.85
N THR A 110 34.72 20.13 23.64
CA THR A 110 33.64 19.82 22.68
C THR A 110 33.38 18.31 22.60
N LEU A 111 33.29 17.65 23.75
CA LEU A 111 33.20 16.19 23.85
C LEU A 111 32.00 15.60 23.09
N VAL A 112 30.89 16.34 22.97
CA VAL A 112 29.71 15.92 22.19
C VAL A 112 30.05 15.81 20.71
N ASP A 113 30.68 16.85 20.15
CA ASP A 113 31.04 16.91 18.72
C ASP A 113 32.07 15.84 18.37
N PHE A 114 33.08 15.67 19.23
CA PHE A 114 34.05 14.58 19.12
C PHE A 114 33.36 13.20 19.13
N THR A 115 32.40 12.99 20.04
CA THR A 115 31.65 11.73 20.13
C THR A 115 30.81 11.49 18.86
N ILE A 116 30.14 12.52 18.33
CA ILE A 116 29.38 12.44 17.06
C ILE A 116 30.32 12.06 15.91
N ALA A 117 31.46 12.75 15.79
CA ALA A 117 32.45 12.49 14.75
C ALA A 117 32.99 11.04 14.84
N TYR A 118 33.26 10.56 16.06
CA TYR A 118 33.70 9.18 16.31
C TYR A 118 32.67 8.16 15.78
N TYR A 119 31.39 8.30 16.15
CA TYR A 119 30.34 7.38 15.67
C TYR A 119 30.04 7.54 14.18
N ALA A 120 30.13 8.75 13.62
CA ALA A 120 30.00 8.98 12.19
C ALA A 120 31.09 8.24 11.40
N ASN A 121 32.34 8.27 11.88
CA ASN A 121 33.44 7.52 11.30
C ASN A 121 33.23 6.00 11.39
N LEU A 122 32.69 5.50 12.51
CA LEU A 122 32.32 4.07 12.63
C LEU A 122 31.24 3.69 11.61
N LYS A 123 30.18 4.50 11.47
CA LYS A 123 29.14 4.28 10.47
C LYS A 123 29.70 4.28 9.05
N LYS A 124 30.63 5.19 8.72
CA LYS A 124 31.28 5.24 7.40
C LYS A 124 32.15 4.00 7.15
N LYS A 125 32.90 3.54 8.15
CA LYS A 125 33.81 2.39 8.03
C LYS A 125 33.10 1.04 7.95
N TYR A 126 31.98 0.88 8.65
CA TYR A 126 31.30 -0.41 8.80
C TYR A 126 29.89 -0.47 8.20
N GLY A 127 29.22 0.65 7.96
CA GLY A 127 27.80 0.68 7.59
C GLY A 127 27.45 -0.05 6.29
N SER A 128 28.30 0.06 5.27
CA SER A 128 28.08 -0.64 3.99
C SER A 128 28.20 -2.16 4.10
N LYS A 129 28.93 -2.68 5.09
CA LYS A 129 29.10 -4.12 5.32
C LYS A 129 27.90 -4.76 5.99
N PHE A 130 27.01 -3.96 6.59
CA PHE A 130 25.88 -4.45 7.39
C PHE A 130 24.59 -3.69 7.03
N PRO A 131 24.02 -3.90 5.83
CA PRO A 131 22.74 -3.31 5.45
C PRO A 131 21.60 -3.88 6.32
N ARG A 132 20.53 -3.09 6.47
CA ARG A 132 19.32 -3.52 7.17
C ARG A 132 18.69 -4.70 6.42
N LYS A 133 18.39 -5.78 7.14
CA LYS A 133 17.76 -7.00 6.60
C LYS A 133 16.24 -7.04 6.79
N THR A 134 15.69 -6.12 7.57
CA THR A 134 14.27 -6.05 7.92
C THR A 134 13.61 -4.84 7.26
N GLU A 135 12.32 -4.96 6.97
CA GLU A 135 11.49 -3.88 6.47
C GLU A 135 10.69 -3.26 7.63
N ILE A 136 10.47 -1.95 7.59
CA ILE A 136 9.57 -1.29 8.55
C ILE A 136 8.18 -1.29 7.92
N SER A 137 7.27 -2.10 8.45
CA SER A 137 5.86 -2.08 8.11
C SER A 137 5.05 -1.53 9.29
N ASN A 138 4.04 -0.72 8.99
CA ASN A 138 3.09 -0.25 10.00
C ASN A 138 2.00 -1.31 10.20
N PHE A 139 1.83 -1.76 11.43
CA PHE A 139 0.72 -2.63 11.81
C PHE A 139 -0.45 -1.77 12.31
N GLU A 140 -1.62 -1.99 11.75
CA GLU A 140 -2.86 -1.35 12.19
C GLU A 140 -3.23 -1.84 13.60
N THR A 141 -3.73 -0.94 14.45
CA THR A 141 -4.38 -1.32 15.70
C THR A 141 -5.73 -1.90 15.36
N ILE A 142 -5.81 -3.23 15.28
CA ILE A 142 -7.02 -3.96 14.91
C ILE A 142 -8.12 -3.61 15.91
N GLN A 143 -9.14 -2.86 15.46
CA GLN A 143 -10.42 -2.81 16.18
C GLN A 143 -10.98 -4.25 16.17
N ALA A 144 -11.03 -4.87 17.35
CA ALA A 144 -11.42 -6.26 17.57
C ALA A 144 -12.80 -6.64 17.00
N THR A 145 -13.58 -5.67 16.52
CA THR A 145 -14.88 -5.85 15.86
C THR A 145 -14.80 -6.18 14.36
N LYS A 146 -13.67 -5.95 13.66
CA LYS A 146 -13.58 -6.12 12.20
C LYS A 146 -12.83 -7.37 11.71
N VAL A 147 -12.17 -8.12 12.60
CA VAL A 147 -11.51 -9.39 12.24
C VAL A 147 -12.25 -10.53 12.92
N VAL A 148 -13.45 -10.77 12.41
CA VAL A 148 -14.21 -11.96 12.72
C VAL A 148 -13.72 -13.02 11.73
N VAL A 149 -12.77 -13.84 12.16
CA VAL A 149 -12.30 -14.98 11.35
C VAL A 149 -13.46 -15.93 11.20
N ALA A 150 -13.82 -16.31 9.96
CA ALA A 150 -14.80 -17.35 9.69
C ALA A 150 -14.25 -18.71 10.17
N ASN A 151 -14.47 -19.00 11.45
CA ASN A 151 -14.01 -20.21 12.14
C ASN A 151 -15.06 -21.33 12.14
N ALA A 152 -16.26 -21.06 11.63
CA ALA A 152 -17.39 -21.98 11.65
C ALA A 152 -18.16 -22.04 10.32
N LYS A 153 -19.00 -23.07 10.20
CA LYS A 153 -19.90 -23.28 9.07
C LYS A 153 -21.33 -23.31 9.55
N LEU A 154 -22.20 -22.52 8.93
CA LEU A 154 -23.61 -22.45 9.24
C LEU A 154 -24.37 -23.50 8.43
N TYR A 155 -25.18 -24.29 9.13
CA TYR A 155 -26.08 -25.27 8.54
C TYR A 155 -27.52 -25.00 8.96
N ALA A 156 -28.47 -25.41 8.13
CA ALA A 156 -29.89 -25.32 8.46
C ALA A 156 -30.66 -26.55 7.96
N ASN A 157 -31.44 -27.16 8.86
CA ASN A 157 -32.48 -28.13 8.50
C ASN A 157 -33.80 -27.36 8.37
N LYS A 158 -34.14 -27.00 7.13
CA LYS A 158 -35.27 -26.11 6.83
C LYS A 158 -36.64 -26.74 7.11
N LEU A 159 -36.75 -28.07 7.02
CA LEU A 159 -37.98 -28.81 7.24
C LEU A 159 -38.29 -28.93 8.73
N GLU A 160 -37.31 -29.37 9.52
CA GLU A 160 -37.48 -29.58 10.95
C GLU A 160 -37.37 -28.28 11.74
N GLY A 161 -36.72 -27.25 11.20
CA GLY A 161 -36.65 -25.92 11.79
C GLY A 161 -35.42 -25.66 12.65
N PHE A 162 -34.32 -26.37 12.40
CA PHE A 162 -33.06 -26.21 13.13
C PHE A 162 -32.03 -25.40 12.34
N VAL A 163 -31.29 -24.54 13.04
CA VAL A 163 -30.18 -23.73 12.50
C VAL A 163 -29.01 -23.77 13.47
N GLY A 164 -27.79 -23.94 12.97
CA GLY A 164 -26.60 -23.99 13.83
C GLY A 164 -25.36 -24.56 13.14
N MET A 165 -24.28 -24.68 13.92
CA MET A 165 -22.98 -25.14 13.43
C MET A 165 -22.84 -26.67 13.44
N ASP A 166 -23.49 -27.37 14.38
CA ASP A 166 -23.37 -28.82 14.58
C ASP A 166 -24.57 -29.60 13.99
N LEU A 167 -24.98 -29.24 12.77
CA LEU A 167 -26.04 -29.95 12.04
C LEU A 167 -25.50 -30.80 10.89
N LYS A 168 -24.18 -30.90 10.72
CA LYS A 168 -23.56 -31.64 9.61
C LYS A 168 -23.94 -33.14 9.56
N ARG A 169 -24.30 -33.73 10.71
CA ARG A 169 -24.68 -35.15 10.83
C ARG A 169 -26.18 -35.40 10.60
N ASP A 170 -26.98 -34.35 10.46
CA ASP A 170 -28.41 -34.45 10.22
C ASP A 170 -28.67 -34.67 8.72
N GLU A 171 -29.51 -35.64 8.38
CA GLU A 171 -29.73 -36.10 7.00
C GLU A 171 -30.31 -35.01 6.08
N ASN A 172 -31.02 -34.03 6.67
CA ASN A 172 -31.69 -32.94 5.96
C ASN A 172 -31.03 -31.55 6.19
N ALA A 173 -29.81 -31.50 6.72
CA ALA A 173 -29.11 -30.24 6.91
C ALA A 173 -28.43 -29.74 5.62
N GLU A 174 -28.76 -28.52 5.23
CA GLU A 174 -28.16 -27.81 4.10
C GLU A 174 -27.05 -26.88 4.61
N PHE A 175 -25.91 -26.84 3.91
CA PHE A 175 -24.87 -25.83 4.15
C PHE A 175 -25.32 -24.47 3.62
N ILE A 176 -25.22 -23.44 4.45
CA ILE A 176 -25.67 -22.07 4.12
C ILE A 176 -24.48 -21.20 3.73
N CYS A 177 -23.54 -20.99 4.66
CA CYS A 177 -22.35 -20.17 4.43
C CYS A 177 -21.30 -20.41 5.52
N GLU A 178 -20.11 -19.84 5.33
CA GLU A 178 -19.13 -19.71 6.40
C GLU A 178 -19.49 -18.52 7.29
N CYS A 179 -19.19 -18.64 8.58
CA CYS A 179 -19.58 -17.67 9.60
C CYS A 179 -18.63 -17.77 10.81
N SER A 180 -18.80 -16.89 11.78
CA SER A 180 -18.15 -16.98 13.07
C SER A 180 -19.13 -17.28 14.20
N ASP A 181 -18.62 -17.90 15.27
CA ASP A 181 -19.32 -18.22 16.52
C ASP A 181 -19.88 -16.99 17.28
N ILE A 182 -19.49 -15.77 16.87
CA ILE A 182 -20.02 -14.53 17.41
C ILE A 182 -21.03 -13.83 16.49
N ASP A 183 -21.24 -14.33 15.28
CA ASP A 183 -22.17 -13.73 14.32
C ASP A 183 -23.64 -13.91 14.73
N ASP A 184 -24.46 -12.99 14.24
CA ASP A 184 -25.90 -13.09 14.29
C ASP A 184 -26.43 -13.71 12.99
N VAL A 185 -27.52 -14.47 13.08
CA VAL A 185 -28.16 -15.14 11.95
C VAL A 185 -29.61 -14.68 11.86
N ILE A 186 -30.05 -14.28 10.67
CA ILE A 186 -31.45 -13.96 10.37
C ILE A 186 -32.14 -15.17 9.75
N VAL A 187 -33.32 -15.50 10.26
CA VAL A 187 -34.11 -16.66 9.82
C VAL A 187 -35.52 -16.21 9.48
N PHE A 188 -36.01 -16.59 8.30
CA PHE A 188 -37.38 -16.34 7.84
C PHE A 188 -38.15 -17.65 7.73
N LEU A 189 -39.38 -17.65 8.24
CA LEU A 189 -40.31 -18.77 8.17
C LEU A 189 -41.37 -18.53 7.08
N LYS A 190 -41.92 -19.63 6.56
CA LYS A 190 -43.01 -19.60 5.55
C LYS A 190 -44.27 -18.91 6.05
N THR A 191 -44.47 -18.85 7.37
CA THR A 191 -45.57 -18.11 8.02
C THR A 191 -45.43 -16.60 7.86
N GLY A 192 -44.24 -16.10 7.52
CA GLY A 192 -43.91 -14.67 7.46
C GLY A 192 -43.24 -14.13 8.73
N LYS A 193 -43.15 -14.96 9.77
CA LYS A 193 -42.37 -14.65 10.96
C LYS A 193 -40.88 -14.75 10.68
N TYR A 194 -40.10 -13.85 11.25
CA TYR A 194 -38.65 -13.86 11.17
C TYR A 194 -38.04 -13.35 12.46
N LEU A 195 -36.82 -13.79 12.74
CA LEU A 195 -36.06 -13.34 13.90
C LEU A 195 -34.57 -13.33 13.60
N VAL A 196 -33.83 -12.60 14.43
CA VAL A 196 -32.36 -12.61 14.44
C VAL A 196 -31.92 -13.20 15.76
N THR A 197 -31.05 -14.20 15.71
CA THR A 197 -30.52 -14.86 16.91
C THR A 197 -29.01 -15.01 16.78
N LYS A 198 -28.32 -15.12 17.91
CA LYS A 198 -26.89 -15.41 17.90
C LYS A 198 -26.67 -16.83 17.38
N ILE A 199 -25.63 -17.05 16.59
CA ILE A 199 -25.28 -18.41 16.18
C ILE A 199 -25.04 -19.31 17.39
N SER A 200 -25.47 -20.56 17.28
CA SER A 200 -25.31 -21.59 18.30
C SER A 200 -25.01 -22.95 17.65
N GLU A 201 -24.70 -23.96 18.45
CA GLU A 201 -24.44 -25.32 17.94
C GLU A 201 -25.67 -25.89 17.24
N LYS A 202 -26.85 -25.79 17.87
CA LYS A 202 -28.14 -26.19 17.32
C LYS A 202 -29.27 -25.44 18.02
N ALA A 203 -29.94 -24.54 17.29
CA ALA A 203 -31.13 -23.85 17.77
C ALA A 203 -32.37 -24.25 16.97
N PHE A 204 -33.49 -24.47 17.67
CA PHE A 204 -34.80 -24.60 17.04
C PHE A 204 -35.44 -23.22 16.90
N ILE A 205 -35.77 -22.83 15.67
CA ILE A 205 -36.37 -21.52 15.37
C ILE A 205 -37.86 -21.68 15.05
N GLY A 206 -38.20 -22.69 14.26
CA GLY A 206 -39.56 -22.94 13.79
C GLY A 206 -39.55 -23.72 12.48
N ARG A 207 -40.61 -24.49 12.24
CA ARG A 207 -40.75 -25.30 11.02
C ARG A 207 -40.96 -24.45 9.78
N ASP A 208 -40.67 -25.02 8.62
CA ASP A 208 -40.81 -24.39 7.30
C ASP A 208 -39.94 -23.11 7.14
N ILE A 209 -38.64 -23.24 7.40
CA ILE A 209 -37.68 -22.15 7.15
C ILE A 209 -37.56 -21.93 5.65
N ILE A 210 -37.74 -20.69 5.20
CA ILE A 210 -37.61 -20.29 3.79
C ILE A 210 -36.27 -19.62 3.49
N HIS A 211 -35.62 -19.01 4.49
CA HIS A 211 -34.31 -18.39 4.34
C HIS A 211 -33.54 -18.34 5.66
N VAL A 212 -32.23 -18.51 5.57
CA VAL A 212 -31.24 -18.36 6.65
C VAL A 212 -30.03 -17.64 6.05
N GLY A 213 -29.46 -16.70 6.79
CA GLY A 213 -28.22 -16.04 6.41
C GLY A 213 -27.58 -15.29 7.58
N VAL A 214 -26.30 -14.97 7.46
CA VAL A 214 -25.60 -14.11 8.43
C VAL A 214 -26.23 -12.71 8.38
N PHE A 215 -26.48 -12.15 9.55
CA PHE A 215 -27.13 -10.86 9.73
C PHE A 215 -26.09 -9.76 9.98
N ASN A 216 -25.91 -8.90 8.98
CA ASN A 216 -25.08 -7.71 9.10
C ASN A 216 -25.91 -6.54 9.64
N LYS A 217 -25.58 -6.09 10.85
CA LYS A 217 -26.26 -4.94 11.45
C LYS A 217 -25.97 -3.67 10.64
N ASN A 218 -27.00 -2.86 10.44
CA ASN A 218 -27.01 -1.64 9.62
C ASN A 218 -26.76 -1.88 8.12
N ASP A 219 -26.90 -3.11 7.63
CA ASP A 219 -26.89 -3.39 6.20
C ASP A 219 -28.21 -2.93 5.56
N ASP A 220 -28.13 -1.88 4.74
CA ASP A 220 -29.22 -1.34 3.94
C ASP A 220 -29.14 -1.75 2.47
N ARG A 221 -28.10 -2.50 2.06
CA ARG A 221 -27.89 -2.99 0.70
C ARG A 221 -28.55 -4.35 0.48
N CYS A 222 -28.57 -5.21 1.49
CA CYS A 222 -29.27 -6.48 1.41
C CYS A 222 -30.79 -6.26 1.41
N ILE A 223 -31.43 -6.42 0.25
CA ILE A 223 -32.88 -6.25 0.08
C ILE A 223 -33.56 -7.60 -0.03
N TYR A 224 -34.56 -7.79 0.81
CA TYR A 224 -35.47 -8.92 0.74
C TYR A 224 -36.64 -8.57 -0.17
N ASN A 225 -36.83 -9.37 -1.22
CA ASN A 225 -38.00 -9.32 -2.08
C ASN A 225 -38.96 -10.41 -1.64
N ALA A 226 -40.18 -10.04 -1.26
CA ALA A 226 -41.17 -10.98 -0.75
C ALA A 226 -42.53 -10.79 -1.44
N VAL A 227 -43.17 -11.91 -1.78
CA VAL A 227 -44.60 -11.97 -2.08
C VAL A 227 -45.27 -12.80 -1.01
N TYR A 228 -46.28 -12.24 -0.35
CA TYR A 228 -46.98 -12.92 0.74
C TYR A 228 -48.49 -12.75 0.64
N LYS A 229 -49.20 -13.74 1.15
CA LYS A 229 -50.66 -13.73 1.31
C LYS A 229 -51.01 -13.39 2.75
N ASN A 230 -51.89 -12.42 2.94
CA ASN A 230 -52.30 -11.95 4.26
C ASN A 230 -53.57 -12.67 4.76
N GLY A 231 -53.38 -13.79 5.45
CA GLY A 231 -54.45 -14.64 5.99
C GLY A 231 -55.09 -15.62 4.99
N LYS A 232 -56.03 -16.45 5.47
CA LYS A 232 -56.58 -17.60 4.72
C LYS A 232 -57.26 -17.26 3.38
N SER A 233 -57.93 -16.10 3.29
CA SER A 233 -58.63 -15.64 2.08
C SER A 233 -58.25 -14.22 1.67
N GLY A 234 -57.13 -13.69 2.20
CA GLY A 234 -56.73 -12.32 1.93
C GLY A 234 -56.04 -12.11 0.60
N GLU A 235 -55.81 -10.84 0.30
CA GLU A 235 -55.08 -10.37 -0.88
C GLU A 235 -53.60 -10.79 -0.80
N VAL A 236 -52.97 -10.83 -1.97
CA VAL A 236 -51.53 -11.09 -2.10
C VAL A 236 -50.81 -9.76 -2.24
N TYR A 237 -49.81 -9.56 -1.38
CA TYR A 237 -48.97 -8.38 -1.32
C TYR A 237 -47.56 -8.70 -1.81
N VAL A 238 -46.87 -7.66 -2.27
CA VAL A 238 -45.48 -7.69 -2.69
C VAL A 238 -44.71 -6.55 -2.01
N LYS A 239 -43.50 -6.83 -1.58
CA LYS A 239 -42.69 -5.89 -0.78
C LYS A 239 -41.20 -6.08 -1.05
N ARG A 240 -40.49 -4.96 -1.11
CA ARG A 240 -39.03 -4.87 -1.09
C ARG A 240 -38.62 -4.15 0.19
N PHE A 241 -37.74 -4.75 0.98
CA PHE A 241 -37.36 -4.17 2.27
C PHE A 241 -35.97 -4.59 2.71
N ALA A 242 -35.30 -3.69 3.45
CA ALA A 242 -34.07 -3.99 4.18
C ALA A 242 -34.37 -4.25 5.66
N VAL A 243 -33.54 -5.09 6.30
CA VAL A 243 -33.57 -5.32 7.74
C VAL A 243 -32.27 -4.76 8.32
N THR A 244 -32.26 -3.46 8.64
CA THR A 244 -31.05 -2.80 9.14
C THR A 244 -30.79 -3.06 10.63
N GLY A 245 -31.85 -3.27 11.43
CA GLY A 245 -31.70 -3.45 12.87
C GLY A 245 -32.92 -4.07 13.53
N VAL A 246 -32.67 -5.06 14.38
CA VAL A 246 -33.68 -5.73 15.20
C VAL A 246 -33.07 -6.12 16.55
N THR A 247 -33.92 -6.21 17.56
CA THR A 247 -33.58 -6.86 18.84
C THR A 247 -33.42 -8.36 18.63
N ARG A 248 -32.34 -8.94 19.16
CA ARG A 248 -32.11 -10.39 19.13
C ARG A 248 -33.23 -11.16 19.82
N ASP A 249 -33.50 -12.36 19.31
CA ASP A 249 -34.48 -13.34 19.80
C ASP A 249 -35.92 -12.83 19.88
N LYS A 250 -36.18 -11.62 19.39
CA LYS A 250 -37.51 -11.06 19.23
C LYS A 250 -38.05 -11.46 17.87
N GLU A 251 -39.27 -12.00 17.89
CA GLU A 251 -40.00 -12.35 16.68
C GLU A 251 -40.62 -11.11 16.03
N TYR A 252 -40.50 -11.03 14.71
CA TYR A 252 -41.11 -9.99 13.87
C TYR A 252 -41.91 -10.62 12.74
N ASP A 253 -42.87 -9.89 12.20
CA ASP A 253 -43.71 -10.36 11.10
C ASP A 253 -43.47 -9.48 9.86
N LEU A 254 -43.16 -10.11 8.73
CA LEU A 254 -43.01 -9.40 7.45
C LEU A 254 -44.36 -9.11 6.77
N THR A 255 -45.42 -9.81 7.20
CA THR A 255 -46.81 -9.69 6.73
C THR A 255 -47.57 -8.64 7.55
N GLN A 256 -48.89 -8.75 7.66
CA GLN A 256 -49.72 -7.88 8.51
C GLN A 256 -50.22 -8.58 9.78
N GLY A 257 -49.71 -9.77 10.12
CA GLY A 257 -50.05 -10.46 11.36
C GLY A 257 -51.40 -11.18 11.38
N LYS A 258 -52.10 -11.32 10.24
CA LYS A 258 -53.34 -12.12 10.19
C LYS A 258 -53.04 -13.61 10.26
N GLU A 259 -53.88 -14.35 10.98
CA GLU A 259 -53.78 -15.81 11.06
C GLU A 259 -53.83 -16.48 9.67
N SER A 260 -53.03 -17.53 9.48
CA SER A 260 -52.86 -18.24 8.20
C SER A 260 -52.24 -17.37 7.08
N SER A 261 -51.45 -16.36 7.43
CA SER A 261 -50.59 -15.67 6.46
C SER A 261 -49.46 -16.59 6.01
N GLN A 262 -49.03 -16.40 4.76
CA GLN A 262 -48.03 -17.27 4.15
C GLN A 262 -47.20 -16.52 3.11
N VAL A 263 -45.88 -16.70 3.15
CA VAL A 263 -44.95 -16.25 2.12
C VAL A 263 -45.02 -17.19 0.93
N LEU A 264 -45.29 -16.63 -0.25
CA LEU A 264 -45.42 -17.36 -1.52
C LEU A 264 -44.14 -17.30 -2.35
N TRP A 265 -43.36 -16.24 -2.18
CA TRP A 265 -42.08 -16.03 -2.86
C TRP A 265 -41.15 -15.22 -1.95
N PHE A 266 -39.88 -15.58 -1.90
CA PHE A 266 -38.88 -14.89 -1.11
C PHE A 266 -37.51 -15.02 -1.75
N THR A 267 -36.79 -13.91 -1.87
CA THR A 267 -35.37 -13.88 -2.21
C THR A 267 -34.64 -12.87 -1.33
N ALA A 268 -33.43 -13.23 -0.92
CA ALA A 268 -32.49 -12.34 -0.24
C ALA A 268 -31.45 -11.90 -1.27
N ASN A 269 -31.35 -10.59 -1.48
CA ASN A 269 -30.59 -10.00 -2.58
C ASN A 269 -29.54 -9.06 -1.99
N PRO A 270 -28.28 -9.53 -1.80
CA PRO A 270 -27.23 -8.76 -1.14
C PRO A 270 -26.95 -7.38 -1.77
N ASN A 271 -27.23 -7.21 -3.06
CA ASN A 271 -27.06 -5.95 -3.79
C ASN A 271 -28.40 -5.38 -4.27
N GLY A 272 -29.48 -5.77 -3.62
CA GLY A 272 -30.81 -5.33 -3.95
C GLY A 272 -31.26 -5.71 -5.36
N GLU A 273 -30.81 -6.84 -5.87
CA GLU A 273 -31.26 -7.38 -7.15
C GLU A 273 -32.80 -7.42 -7.24
N ALA A 274 -33.34 -6.95 -8.36
CA ALA A 274 -34.79 -6.80 -8.58
C ALA A 274 -35.30 -7.72 -9.70
N GLU A 275 -35.77 -8.90 -9.33
CA GLU A 275 -36.15 -9.96 -10.27
C GLU A 275 -37.52 -9.76 -10.93
N VAL A 276 -37.72 -10.44 -12.07
CA VAL A 276 -39.03 -10.47 -12.75
C VAL A 276 -39.69 -11.82 -12.50
N LEU A 277 -40.92 -11.77 -12.00
CA LEU A 277 -41.74 -12.93 -11.69
C LEU A 277 -42.84 -13.15 -12.72
N LYS A 278 -43.17 -14.42 -12.96
CA LYS A 278 -44.37 -14.86 -13.67
C LYS A 278 -45.37 -15.44 -12.68
N VAL A 279 -46.49 -14.74 -12.50
CA VAL A 279 -47.52 -15.05 -11.50
C VAL A 279 -48.69 -15.76 -12.17
N TYR A 280 -49.07 -16.92 -11.63
CA TYR A 280 -50.20 -17.71 -12.09
C TYR A 280 -51.33 -17.61 -11.06
N LEU A 281 -52.50 -17.14 -11.48
CA LEU A 281 -53.70 -17.03 -10.65
C LEU A 281 -54.52 -18.32 -10.69
N LYS A 282 -55.26 -18.59 -9.61
CA LYS A 282 -56.25 -19.67 -9.60
C LYS A 282 -57.41 -19.31 -10.54
N PRO A 283 -57.86 -20.25 -11.41
CA PRO A 283 -59.01 -20.01 -12.28
C PRO A 283 -60.27 -19.63 -11.49
N ARG A 284 -60.94 -18.56 -11.93
CA ARG A 284 -62.22 -18.10 -11.38
C ARG A 284 -63.14 -17.64 -12.52
N PRO A 285 -64.47 -17.81 -12.39
CA PRO A 285 -65.42 -17.26 -13.36
C PRO A 285 -65.18 -15.75 -13.55
N LYS A 286 -65.22 -15.29 -14.80
CA LYS A 286 -64.98 -13.89 -15.23
C LYS A 286 -63.52 -13.39 -15.19
N LEU A 287 -62.54 -14.21 -14.77
CA LEU A 287 -61.12 -13.83 -14.79
C LEU A 287 -60.49 -14.10 -16.17
N LYS A 288 -60.21 -13.03 -16.94
CA LYS A 288 -59.67 -13.14 -18.31
C LYS A 288 -58.15 -13.36 -18.37
N LYS A 289 -57.39 -12.78 -17.44
CA LYS A 289 -55.92 -12.91 -17.35
C LYS A 289 -55.56 -13.82 -16.19
N LEU A 290 -55.11 -15.04 -16.50
CA LEU A 290 -54.66 -16.02 -15.50
C LEU A 290 -53.16 -15.94 -15.21
N ILE A 291 -52.40 -15.34 -16.11
CA ILE A 291 -50.95 -15.23 -16.02
C ILE A 291 -50.56 -13.78 -16.29
N PHE A 292 -49.71 -13.24 -15.44
CA PHE A 292 -49.10 -11.93 -15.66
C PHE A 292 -47.68 -11.92 -15.12
N GLU A 293 -46.92 -10.90 -15.50
CA GLU A 293 -45.55 -10.72 -15.06
C GLU A 293 -45.49 -9.53 -14.10
N PHE A 294 -44.62 -9.63 -13.11
CA PHE A 294 -44.39 -8.60 -12.13
C PHE A 294 -42.89 -8.37 -11.96
N ASP A 295 -42.47 -7.13 -12.16
CA ASP A 295 -41.09 -6.71 -12.02
C ASP A 295 -40.89 -5.98 -10.69
N PHE A 296 -40.00 -6.52 -9.84
CA PHE A 296 -39.64 -5.91 -8.56
C PHE A 296 -38.95 -4.55 -8.72
N ALA A 297 -38.33 -4.25 -9.87
CA ALA A 297 -37.67 -2.96 -10.11
C ALA A 297 -38.66 -1.78 -10.00
N ASN A 298 -39.95 -2.02 -10.28
CA ASN A 298 -41.01 -1.03 -10.17
C ASN A 298 -41.43 -0.71 -8.71
N LEU A 299 -40.89 -1.42 -7.72
CA LEU A 299 -41.18 -1.19 -6.31
C LEU A 299 -40.05 -0.42 -5.64
N ALA A 300 -40.41 0.64 -4.91
CA ALA A 300 -39.51 1.30 -3.98
C ALA A 300 -39.14 0.36 -2.82
N ILE A 301 -37.89 0.45 -2.36
CA ILE A 301 -37.40 -0.22 -1.16
C ILE A 301 -38.01 0.50 0.04
N LYS A 302 -38.77 -0.21 0.87
CA LYS A 302 -39.41 0.33 2.07
C LYS A 302 -38.73 -0.19 3.35
N GLY A 303 -39.00 0.46 4.48
CA GLY A 303 -38.57 -0.07 5.79
C GLY A 303 -39.31 -1.36 6.17
N ARG A 304 -38.69 -2.19 7.01
CA ARG A 304 -39.25 -3.49 7.46
C ARG A 304 -40.67 -3.45 8.01
N ALA A 305 -41.09 -2.36 8.67
CA ALA A 305 -42.43 -2.20 9.23
C ALA A 305 -43.50 -1.76 8.20
N SER A 306 -43.08 -1.40 6.98
CA SER A 306 -43.99 -0.85 5.98
C SER A 306 -44.88 -1.92 5.37
N MET A 307 -46.13 -1.57 5.04
CA MET A 307 -47.03 -2.46 4.32
C MET A 307 -46.57 -2.66 2.86
N GLY A 308 -46.68 -3.90 2.36
CA GLY A 308 -46.47 -4.23 0.95
C GLY A 308 -47.53 -3.62 0.03
N ASN A 309 -47.24 -3.54 -1.26
CA ASN A 309 -48.20 -3.14 -2.28
C ASN A 309 -49.07 -4.35 -2.68
N ILE A 310 -50.29 -4.12 -3.14
CA ILE A 310 -51.17 -5.22 -3.59
C ILE A 310 -50.64 -5.74 -4.93
N LEU A 311 -50.23 -7.02 -4.96
CA LEU A 311 -49.85 -7.73 -6.18
C LEU A 311 -51.09 -8.25 -6.91
N SER A 312 -52.02 -8.86 -6.17
CA SER A 312 -53.25 -9.43 -6.72
C SER A 312 -54.32 -9.58 -5.65
N LYS A 313 -55.55 -9.20 -5.99
CA LYS A 313 -56.76 -9.49 -5.19
C LYS A 313 -57.26 -10.93 -5.38
N ASN A 314 -56.84 -11.58 -6.47
CA ASN A 314 -57.19 -12.96 -6.77
C ASN A 314 -56.17 -13.93 -6.16
N PRO A 315 -56.60 -15.13 -5.72
CA PRO A 315 -55.69 -16.14 -5.18
C PRO A 315 -54.64 -16.54 -6.20
N VAL A 316 -53.38 -16.53 -5.78
CA VAL A 316 -52.24 -17.02 -6.57
C VAL A 316 -52.17 -18.55 -6.46
N HIS A 317 -51.97 -19.21 -7.59
CA HIS A 317 -51.74 -20.65 -7.68
C HIS A 317 -50.26 -20.99 -7.52
N LYS A 318 -49.39 -20.32 -8.30
CA LYS A 318 -47.93 -20.48 -8.26
C LYS A 318 -47.21 -19.22 -8.77
N ILE A 319 -45.97 -19.06 -8.36
CA ILE A 319 -45.06 -18.00 -8.82
C ILE A 319 -43.82 -18.68 -9.39
N GLN A 320 -43.32 -18.19 -10.52
CA GLN A 320 -42.09 -18.69 -11.15
C GLN A 320 -41.16 -17.52 -11.45
N LEU A 321 -39.85 -17.70 -11.24
CA LEU A 321 -38.84 -16.76 -11.68
C LEU A 321 -38.80 -16.71 -13.21
N LYS A 322 -38.91 -15.52 -13.80
CA LYS A 322 -38.74 -15.31 -15.24
C LYS A 322 -37.31 -14.92 -15.59
N SER A 323 -36.75 -13.93 -14.89
CA SER A 323 -35.37 -13.49 -15.06
C SER A 323 -34.80 -13.00 -13.73
N LYS A 324 -33.51 -13.27 -13.50
CA LYS A 324 -32.78 -12.66 -12.39
C LYS A 324 -32.67 -11.15 -12.66
N GLY A 325 -32.80 -10.37 -11.59
CA GLY A 325 -32.81 -8.92 -11.65
C GLY A 325 -31.44 -8.29 -11.84
N VAL A 326 -31.43 -7.03 -12.27
CA VAL A 326 -30.25 -6.17 -12.20
C VAL A 326 -30.15 -5.60 -10.78
N SER A 327 -28.94 -5.37 -10.27
CA SER A 327 -28.75 -4.75 -8.95
C SER A 327 -29.42 -3.38 -8.90
N SER A 328 -30.20 -3.10 -7.85
CA SER A 328 -30.84 -1.78 -7.66
C SER A 328 -29.86 -0.75 -7.11
N PHE A 329 -28.73 -1.19 -6.57
CA PHE A 329 -27.60 -0.34 -6.23
C PHE A 329 -26.54 -0.45 -7.34
N GLY A 330 -25.90 0.66 -7.69
CA GLY A 330 -24.74 0.67 -8.58
C GLY A 330 -23.59 -0.19 -8.02
N GLY A 331 -22.51 -0.33 -8.80
CA GLY A 331 -21.34 -1.07 -8.33
C GLY A 331 -20.75 -0.44 -7.06
N GLN A 332 -20.11 -1.25 -6.23
CA GLN A 332 -19.40 -0.74 -5.06
C GLN A 332 -18.15 -0.02 -5.51
N SER A 333 -18.03 1.26 -5.18
CA SER A 333 -16.81 2.03 -5.43
C SER A 333 -15.68 1.50 -4.53
N ILE A 334 -14.55 1.16 -5.14
CA ILE A 334 -13.38 0.58 -4.46
C ILE A 334 -12.16 1.45 -4.71
N TRP A 335 -11.38 1.69 -3.66
CA TRP A 335 -10.09 2.35 -3.71
C TRP A 335 -9.00 1.43 -3.19
N PHE A 336 -7.77 1.64 -3.66
CA PHE A 336 -6.57 0.95 -3.23
C PHE A 336 -5.61 1.90 -2.52
N ASP A 337 -5.35 1.60 -1.25
CA ASP A 337 -4.39 2.32 -0.42
C ASP A 337 -3.00 1.71 -0.65
N GLN A 338 -2.12 2.47 -1.32
CA GLN A 338 -0.77 2.05 -1.70
C GLN A 338 0.19 1.96 -0.50
N ASP A 339 -0.08 2.69 0.59
CA ASP A 339 0.81 2.70 1.76
C ASP A 339 0.73 1.39 2.55
N ILE A 340 -0.44 0.75 2.53
CA ILE A 340 -0.72 -0.50 3.26
C ILE A 340 -1.09 -1.67 2.35
N ASN A 341 -1.15 -1.45 1.03
CA ASN A 341 -1.54 -2.43 0.01
C ASN A 341 -2.89 -3.12 0.31
N ARG A 342 -3.94 -2.33 0.57
CA ARG A 342 -5.30 -2.85 0.86
C ARG A 342 -6.40 -2.07 0.17
N LEU A 343 -7.54 -2.74 -0.05
CA LEU A 343 -8.75 -2.09 -0.54
C LEU A 343 -9.47 -1.34 0.58
N ASN A 344 -10.17 -0.28 0.21
CA ASN A 344 -11.10 0.44 1.07
C ASN A 344 -12.26 1.03 0.26
N THR A 345 -13.28 1.49 0.98
CA THR A 345 -14.46 2.20 0.45
C THR A 345 -14.49 3.66 0.87
N ASP A 346 -13.45 4.15 1.55
CA ASP A 346 -13.42 5.44 2.24
C ASP A 346 -12.82 6.55 1.38
N SER A 347 -12.74 6.34 0.06
CA SER A 347 -12.12 7.26 -0.90
C SER A 347 -10.65 7.58 -0.62
N ARG A 348 -9.91 6.63 -0.04
CA ARG A 348 -8.47 6.79 0.24
C ARG A 348 -7.62 6.03 -0.78
N GLY A 349 -6.68 6.73 -1.41
CA GLY A 349 -5.74 6.13 -2.38
C GLY A 349 -6.27 6.12 -3.82
N LEU A 350 -5.81 5.16 -4.61
CA LEU A 350 -6.13 5.03 -6.04
C LEU A 350 -7.55 4.52 -6.24
N PHE A 351 -8.39 5.26 -6.96
CA PHE A 351 -9.73 4.77 -7.31
C PHE A 351 -9.63 3.66 -8.37
N LEU A 352 -10.14 2.47 -8.04
CA LEU A 352 -10.12 1.32 -8.94
C LEU A 352 -11.40 1.16 -9.78
N GLY A 353 -12.43 1.96 -9.49
CA GLY A 353 -13.73 1.90 -10.17
C GLY A 353 -14.86 1.33 -9.32
N GLU A 354 -16.01 1.13 -9.96
CA GLU A 354 -17.20 0.49 -9.37
C GLU A 354 -17.25 -1.00 -9.70
N TYR A 355 -17.48 -1.83 -8.69
CA TYR A 355 -17.45 -3.29 -8.78
C TYR A 355 -18.83 -3.91 -8.55
N LEU A 356 -19.22 -4.77 -9.47
CA LEU A 356 -20.33 -5.71 -9.32
C LEU A 356 -19.81 -7.04 -8.74
N PRO A 357 -20.68 -7.92 -8.20
CA PRO A 357 -20.25 -9.17 -7.57
C PRO A 357 -19.40 -10.12 -8.43
N THR A 358 -19.51 -10.01 -9.76
CA THR A 358 -18.75 -10.82 -10.71
C THR A 358 -17.42 -10.18 -11.14
N ASP A 359 -17.23 -8.91 -10.81
CA ASP A 359 -16.03 -8.17 -11.20
C ASP A 359 -14.83 -8.60 -10.36
N LYS A 360 -13.65 -8.55 -10.99
CA LYS A 360 -12.39 -8.95 -10.38
C LYS A 360 -11.38 -7.82 -10.46
N ILE A 361 -10.46 -7.80 -9.51
CA ILE A 361 -9.30 -6.92 -9.51
C ILE A 361 -8.15 -7.69 -10.15
N LEU A 362 -7.44 -7.04 -11.07
CA LEU A 362 -6.20 -7.52 -11.66
C LEU A 362 -5.02 -6.87 -10.92
N VAL A 363 -4.04 -7.68 -10.58
CA VAL A 363 -2.79 -7.24 -9.96
C VAL A 363 -1.64 -7.74 -10.80
N ILE A 364 -0.77 -6.82 -11.21
CA ILE A 364 0.43 -7.10 -12.02
C ILE A 364 1.64 -6.70 -11.19
N CYS A 365 2.56 -7.62 -10.96
CA CYS A 365 3.77 -7.41 -10.18
C CYS A 365 4.95 -7.04 -11.09
N LYS A 366 5.93 -6.27 -10.56
CA LYS A 366 7.17 -5.94 -11.28
C LYS A 366 8.02 -7.15 -11.63
N THR A 367 7.80 -8.28 -10.95
CA THR A 367 8.45 -9.57 -11.18
C THR A 367 7.94 -10.30 -12.41
N GLY A 368 6.89 -9.81 -13.09
CA GLY A 368 6.33 -10.44 -14.29
C GLY A 368 5.33 -11.56 -14.02
N ASP A 369 4.81 -11.62 -12.79
CA ASP A 369 3.64 -12.39 -12.42
C ASP A 369 2.39 -11.50 -12.27
N TYR A 370 1.23 -12.14 -12.37
CA TYR A 370 -0.06 -11.51 -12.15
C TYR A 370 -0.98 -12.45 -11.38
N TYR A 371 -2.00 -11.88 -10.74
CA TYR A 371 -3.12 -12.62 -10.19
C TYR A 371 -4.38 -11.77 -10.18
N THR A 372 -5.53 -12.41 -10.05
CA THR A 372 -6.81 -11.71 -9.90
C THR A 372 -7.49 -12.05 -8.58
N THR A 373 -8.10 -11.07 -7.94
CA THR A 373 -8.84 -11.24 -6.69
C THR A 373 -10.29 -10.77 -6.84
N ASN A 374 -11.16 -11.11 -5.89
CA ASN A 374 -12.41 -10.37 -5.71
C ASN A 374 -12.12 -8.99 -5.08
N PHE A 375 -13.16 -8.19 -4.83
CA PHE A 375 -13.01 -6.87 -4.21
C PHE A 375 -13.24 -6.87 -2.68
N ASP A 376 -13.04 -8.01 -2.01
CA ASP A 376 -13.17 -8.11 -0.56
C ASP A 376 -12.12 -7.23 0.15
N LEU A 377 -12.54 -6.39 1.10
CA LEU A 377 -11.67 -5.47 1.84
C LEU A 377 -10.67 -6.18 2.77
N SER A 378 -10.89 -7.47 3.05
CA SER A 378 -9.96 -8.33 3.76
C SER A 378 -8.75 -8.75 2.92
N ASN A 379 -8.81 -8.59 1.59
CA ASN A 379 -7.71 -8.93 0.69
C ASN A 379 -6.44 -8.14 1.04
N ARG A 380 -5.32 -8.86 0.99
CA ARG A 380 -3.98 -8.32 1.22
C ARG A 380 -3.15 -8.54 -0.02
N TYR A 381 -2.66 -7.45 -0.60
CA TYR A 381 -1.82 -7.51 -1.78
C TYR A 381 -0.36 -7.53 -1.34
N GLN A 382 0.36 -8.52 -1.84
CA GLN A 382 1.77 -8.74 -1.52
C GLN A 382 2.63 -8.54 -2.76
N GLY A 383 3.90 -8.22 -2.55
CA GLY A 383 4.89 -8.03 -3.60
C GLY A 383 4.97 -6.58 -4.10
N GLU A 384 5.85 -6.37 -5.08
CA GLU A 384 6.00 -5.07 -5.74
C GLU A 384 4.96 -4.92 -6.84
N ILE A 385 3.81 -4.35 -6.49
CA ILE A 385 2.71 -4.10 -7.42
C ILE A 385 3.15 -3.02 -8.42
N LYS A 386 3.01 -3.33 -9.71
CA LYS A 386 3.24 -2.40 -10.83
C LYS A 386 1.94 -1.76 -11.28
N ILE A 387 0.88 -2.56 -11.47
CA ILE A 387 -0.46 -2.11 -11.86
C ILE A 387 -1.49 -2.85 -11.00
N ILE A 388 -2.49 -2.13 -10.54
CA ILE A 388 -3.69 -2.69 -9.91
C ILE A 388 -4.91 -1.97 -10.43
N GLU A 389 -5.85 -2.72 -11.00
CA GLU A 389 -7.05 -2.16 -11.63
C GLU A 389 -8.18 -3.17 -11.76
N LYS A 390 -9.34 -2.73 -12.26
CA LYS A 390 -10.45 -3.62 -12.59
C LYS A 390 -10.07 -4.50 -13.79
N LEU A 391 -10.27 -5.81 -13.66
CA LEU A 391 -9.98 -6.75 -14.75
C LEU A 391 -10.92 -6.51 -15.94
N ASP A 392 -10.34 -6.14 -17.07
CA ASP A 392 -10.99 -6.18 -18.39
C ASP A 392 -10.32 -7.25 -19.27
N THR A 393 -11.07 -8.31 -19.57
CA THR A 393 -10.60 -9.43 -20.40
C THR A 393 -10.41 -9.08 -21.88
N GLN A 394 -10.95 -7.94 -22.34
CA GLN A 394 -10.77 -7.46 -23.70
C GLN A 394 -9.59 -6.49 -23.84
N LYS A 395 -9.20 -5.81 -22.75
CA LYS A 395 -8.05 -4.91 -22.70
C LYS A 395 -6.76 -5.64 -23.09
N VAL A 396 -5.98 -5.03 -23.98
CA VAL A 396 -4.73 -5.60 -24.50
C VAL A 396 -3.57 -4.89 -23.85
N TYR A 397 -2.65 -5.67 -23.29
CA TYR A 397 -1.42 -5.22 -22.69
C TYR A 397 -0.26 -5.59 -23.58
N THR A 398 0.78 -4.75 -23.54
CA THR A 398 2.04 -5.00 -24.21
C THR A 398 3.13 -5.12 -23.16
N ALA A 399 3.79 -6.28 -23.09
CA ALA A 399 4.88 -6.51 -22.16
C ALA A 399 6.19 -6.73 -22.93
N THR A 400 7.23 -6.05 -22.48
CA THR A 400 8.62 -6.24 -22.89
C THR A 400 9.39 -6.87 -21.75
N TYR A 401 10.12 -7.95 -22.02
CA TYR A 401 10.86 -8.68 -20.99
C TYR A 401 12.15 -9.27 -21.56
N PHE A 402 13.10 -9.53 -20.65
CA PHE A 402 14.33 -10.24 -20.97
C PHE A 402 14.18 -11.72 -20.62
N ASP A 403 14.52 -12.59 -21.57
CA ASP A 403 14.55 -14.04 -21.37
C ASP A 403 16.00 -14.51 -21.20
N ALA A 404 16.34 -14.97 -20.00
CA ALA A 404 17.70 -15.38 -19.67
C ALA A 404 18.14 -16.68 -20.35
N GLU A 405 17.22 -17.58 -20.68
CA GLU A 405 17.54 -18.83 -21.37
C GLU A 405 17.98 -18.56 -22.82
N MET A 406 17.29 -17.63 -23.47
CA MET A 406 17.59 -17.22 -24.85
C MET A 406 18.58 -16.07 -24.95
N ASN A 407 18.92 -15.44 -23.81
CA ASN A 407 19.72 -14.23 -23.72
C ASN A 407 19.25 -13.14 -24.71
N ALA A 408 17.94 -12.88 -24.72
CA ALA A 408 17.31 -11.98 -25.68
C ALA A 408 16.07 -11.28 -25.13
N PHE A 409 15.79 -10.09 -25.66
CA PHE A 409 14.58 -9.34 -25.35
C PHE A 409 13.40 -9.76 -26.24
N TYR A 410 12.24 -9.91 -25.63
CA TYR A 410 10.99 -10.28 -26.28
C TYR A 410 9.90 -9.26 -25.98
N VAL A 411 9.02 -9.05 -26.95
CA VAL A 411 7.79 -8.29 -26.80
C VAL A 411 6.59 -9.18 -27.10
N LYS A 412 5.51 -9.01 -26.34
CA LYS A 412 4.23 -9.67 -26.63
C LYS A 412 3.04 -8.82 -26.25
N ARG A 413 1.94 -9.08 -26.96
CA ARG A 413 0.63 -8.47 -26.72
C ARG A 413 -0.38 -9.53 -26.32
N PHE A 414 -1.14 -9.31 -25.26
CA PHE A 414 -2.10 -10.29 -24.73
C PHE A 414 -3.16 -9.62 -23.84
N SER A 415 -4.17 -10.38 -23.44
CA SER A 415 -5.10 -9.99 -22.36
C SER A 415 -4.94 -10.94 -21.19
N PHE A 416 -5.16 -10.43 -19.98
CA PHE A 416 -5.14 -11.26 -18.78
C PHE A 416 -6.44 -12.04 -18.64
N GLU A 417 -6.32 -13.25 -18.09
CA GLU A 417 -7.44 -14.14 -17.77
C GLU A 417 -7.63 -14.20 -16.25
N PRO A 418 -8.85 -14.41 -15.74
CA PRO A 418 -9.08 -14.63 -14.32
C PRO A 418 -8.22 -15.77 -13.76
N SER A 419 -7.59 -15.55 -12.61
CA SER A 419 -6.76 -16.54 -11.93
C SER A 419 -7.16 -16.84 -10.48
N ASP A 420 -8.08 -16.08 -9.89
CA ASP A 420 -8.68 -16.33 -8.56
C ASP A 420 -7.67 -16.64 -7.45
N ASN A 421 -6.81 -15.67 -7.14
CA ASN A 421 -5.69 -15.74 -6.19
C ASN A 421 -4.57 -16.72 -6.59
N SER A 422 -4.67 -17.40 -7.74
CA SER A 422 -3.55 -18.16 -8.30
C SER A 422 -2.58 -17.21 -9.00
N VAL A 423 -1.35 -17.17 -8.51
CA VAL A 423 -0.25 -16.42 -9.13
C VAL A 423 0.16 -17.12 -10.43
N GLN A 424 0.21 -16.37 -11.52
CA GLN A 424 0.61 -16.86 -12.84
C GLN A 424 1.69 -15.97 -13.45
N LEU A 425 2.70 -16.60 -14.07
CA LEU A 425 3.75 -15.89 -14.78
C LEU A 425 3.31 -15.56 -16.20
N PHE A 426 3.59 -14.33 -16.63
CA PHE A 426 3.45 -13.91 -18.02
C PHE A 426 4.82 -13.55 -18.62
N ILE A 427 5.93 -13.88 -17.99
CA ILE A 427 7.27 -13.82 -18.59
C ILE A 427 7.93 -15.21 -18.53
N SER A 428 9.18 -15.34 -18.99
CA SER A 428 9.93 -16.59 -18.89
C SER A 428 10.18 -16.97 -17.42
N GLU A 429 10.00 -18.25 -17.08
CA GLU A 429 10.28 -18.80 -15.74
C GLU A 429 11.79 -19.03 -15.51
N ALA A 430 12.61 -18.88 -16.55
CA ALA A 430 14.04 -19.14 -16.47
C ALA A 430 14.73 -18.17 -15.47
N PRO A 431 15.56 -18.69 -14.53
CA PRO A 431 16.27 -17.84 -13.57
C PRO A 431 17.08 -16.74 -14.25
N GLY A 432 16.89 -15.50 -13.80
CA GLY A 432 17.52 -14.30 -14.38
C GLY A 432 16.68 -13.60 -15.45
N SER A 433 15.54 -14.16 -15.85
CA SER A 433 14.55 -13.44 -16.65
C SER A 433 13.87 -12.36 -15.82
N TYR A 434 13.57 -11.22 -16.43
CA TYR A 434 12.92 -10.10 -15.74
C TYR A 434 12.03 -9.31 -16.69
N LEU A 435 10.97 -8.72 -16.13
CA LEU A 435 10.11 -7.79 -16.84
C LEU A 435 10.86 -6.47 -17.02
N VAL A 436 10.92 -5.96 -18.25
CA VAL A 436 11.48 -4.63 -18.55
C VAL A 436 10.41 -3.58 -18.30
N GLU A 437 9.28 -3.67 -19.00
CA GLU A 437 8.15 -2.78 -18.80
C GLU A 437 6.85 -3.39 -19.37
N ILE A 438 5.71 -2.93 -18.86
CA ILE A 438 4.38 -3.25 -19.36
C ILE A 438 3.55 -1.98 -19.56
N CYS A 439 2.84 -1.87 -20.68
CA CYS A 439 1.93 -0.76 -20.95
C CYS A 439 0.57 -1.24 -21.44
N GLU A 440 -0.41 -0.33 -21.39
CA GLU A 440 -1.80 -0.55 -21.73
C GLU A 440 -2.26 0.23 -22.97
N ASP A 441 -1.29 0.83 -23.69
CA ASP A 441 -1.57 1.67 -24.86
C ASP A 441 -2.09 0.83 -26.03
N LYS A 442 -3.07 1.40 -26.75
CA LYS A 442 -3.68 0.76 -27.94
C LYS A 442 -2.65 0.57 -29.06
N TYR A 443 -1.80 1.57 -29.28
CA TYR A 443 -0.74 1.61 -30.30
C TYR A 443 0.64 1.90 -29.67
N PRO A 444 1.23 0.93 -28.95
CA PRO A 444 2.48 1.18 -28.25
C PRO A 444 3.65 1.31 -29.22
N GLN A 445 4.53 2.27 -28.96
CA GLN A 445 5.81 2.40 -29.64
C GLN A 445 6.95 2.05 -28.67
N LEU A 446 7.87 1.21 -29.13
CA LEU A 446 9.10 0.88 -28.40
C LEU A 446 10.28 1.61 -29.01
N GLU A 447 11.11 2.21 -28.18
CA GLU A 447 12.42 2.75 -28.53
C GLU A 447 13.53 1.82 -28.00
N ILE A 448 14.48 1.51 -28.88
CA ILE A 448 15.63 0.65 -28.57
C ILE A 448 16.90 1.46 -28.71
N ASN A 449 17.63 1.60 -27.59
CA ASN A 449 18.99 2.11 -27.59
C ASN A 449 19.97 0.95 -27.55
N PHE A 450 20.88 0.91 -28.52
CA PHE A 450 21.83 -0.17 -28.65
C PHE A 450 23.05 0.02 -27.73
N GLY A 451 23.58 -1.09 -27.23
CA GLY A 451 24.70 -1.14 -26.28
C GLY A 451 25.93 -1.85 -26.83
N GLY A 452 27.00 -1.87 -26.03
CA GLY A 452 28.21 -2.64 -26.30
C GLY A 452 28.82 -2.35 -27.68
N LYS A 453 29.04 -3.40 -28.49
CA LYS A 453 29.58 -3.25 -29.86
C LYS A 453 28.63 -2.56 -30.83
N HIS A 454 27.36 -2.41 -30.48
CA HIS A 454 26.33 -1.76 -31.29
C HIS A 454 25.98 -0.36 -30.80
N SER A 455 26.69 0.19 -29.81
CA SER A 455 26.45 1.52 -29.22
C SER A 455 26.46 2.69 -30.21
N LYS A 456 27.08 2.54 -31.38
CA LYS A 456 27.09 3.56 -32.45
C LYS A 456 25.88 3.49 -33.39
N ARG A 457 25.03 2.48 -33.25
CA ARG A 457 23.84 2.32 -34.09
C ARG A 457 22.79 3.35 -33.66
N PRO A 458 22.10 4.02 -34.61
CA PRO A 458 21.00 4.92 -34.27
C PRO A 458 19.91 4.15 -33.54
N GLN A 459 19.18 4.84 -32.67
CA GLN A 459 18.02 4.29 -31.98
C GLN A 459 16.97 3.78 -32.99
N GLU A 460 16.31 2.69 -32.63
CA GLU A 460 15.31 2.04 -33.48
C GLU A 460 13.93 2.11 -32.81
N TYR A 461 12.92 2.45 -33.59
CA TYR A 461 11.53 2.52 -33.14
C TYR A 461 10.73 1.36 -33.71
N ILE A 462 9.97 0.68 -32.86
CA ILE A 462 9.07 -0.41 -33.25
C ILE A 462 7.64 -0.01 -32.94
N ASP A 463 6.81 0.01 -33.99
CA ASP A 463 5.36 -0.07 -33.84
C ASP A 463 4.99 -1.48 -33.39
N VAL A 464 4.61 -1.62 -32.13
CA VAL A 464 4.41 -2.95 -31.55
C VAL A 464 3.15 -3.62 -32.07
N GLU A 465 2.14 -2.85 -32.46
CA GLU A 465 0.88 -3.39 -32.97
C GLU A 465 1.10 -4.13 -34.30
N GLU A 466 1.84 -3.50 -35.22
CA GLU A 466 2.21 -4.11 -36.50
C GLU A 466 3.28 -5.19 -36.34
N PHE A 467 4.19 -5.01 -35.38
CA PHE A 467 5.27 -5.95 -35.15
C PHE A 467 4.79 -7.32 -34.63
N ILE A 468 3.79 -7.33 -33.73
CA ILE A 468 3.21 -8.55 -33.19
C ILE A 468 1.70 -8.42 -32.90
N GLY A 469 0.91 -9.37 -33.40
CA GLY A 469 -0.52 -9.48 -33.06
C GLY A 469 -0.78 -10.00 -31.64
N LYS A 470 -2.02 -9.89 -31.17
CA LYS A 470 -2.47 -10.43 -29.88
C LYS A 470 -2.24 -11.95 -29.81
N LYS A 471 -1.63 -12.41 -28.72
CA LYS A 471 -1.38 -13.82 -28.37
C LYS A 471 -1.94 -14.11 -26.97
N SER A 472 -1.82 -15.36 -26.53
CA SER A 472 -2.05 -15.73 -25.12
C SER A 472 -0.93 -15.15 -24.24
N PHE A 473 -1.24 -14.81 -22.99
CA PHE A 473 -0.23 -14.40 -22.02
C PHE A 473 0.84 -15.47 -21.78
N ARG A 474 0.54 -16.76 -22.06
CA ARG A 474 1.51 -17.87 -21.98
C ARG A 474 2.48 -17.93 -23.17
N ALA A 475 2.21 -17.21 -24.26
CA ALA A 475 3.10 -17.21 -25.41
C ALA A 475 4.40 -16.46 -25.11
N LYS A 476 5.51 -16.89 -25.74
CA LYS A 476 6.82 -16.23 -25.62
C LYS A 476 6.87 -14.84 -26.29
N GLY A 477 6.08 -14.63 -27.33
CA GLY A 477 6.11 -13.38 -28.10
C GLY A 477 7.14 -13.40 -29.23
N LYS A 478 7.56 -12.21 -29.66
CA LYS A 478 8.50 -12.01 -30.77
C LYS A 478 9.78 -11.37 -30.25
N ARG A 479 10.92 -11.89 -30.69
CA ARG A 479 12.23 -11.33 -30.36
C ARG A 479 12.33 -9.91 -30.93
N ILE A 480 12.72 -8.96 -30.08
CA ILE A 480 12.81 -7.54 -30.44
C ILE A 480 13.96 -7.30 -31.42
N THR A 481 15.16 -7.76 -31.07
CA THR A 481 16.36 -7.58 -31.89
C THR A 481 17.40 -8.66 -31.64
N THR A 482 18.34 -8.81 -32.58
CA THR A 482 19.52 -9.68 -32.45
C THR A 482 20.77 -8.92 -32.01
N TYR A 483 20.71 -7.58 -31.97
CA TYR A 483 21.81 -6.72 -31.53
C TYR A 483 21.90 -6.62 -30.00
N GLU A 484 23.04 -6.12 -29.52
CA GLU A 484 23.22 -5.81 -28.09
C GLU A 484 22.46 -4.52 -27.76
N VAL A 485 21.66 -4.58 -26.70
CA VAL A 485 20.76 -3.50 -26.28
C VAL A 485 21.24 -2.94 -24.94
N ASP A 486 21.21 -1.62 -24.82
CA ASP A 486 21.47 -0.90 -23.56
C ASP A 486 20.14 -0.68 -22.82
N THR A 487 19.17 -0.05 -23.48
CA THR A 487 17.85 0.24 -22.90
C THR A 487 16.72 0.01 -23.90
N ILE A 488 15.57 -0.44 -23.40
CA ILE A 488 14.30 -0.49 -24.14
C ILE A 488 13.25 0.27 -23.33
N LEU A 489 12.55 1.20 -23.96
CA LEU A 489 11.55 2.05 -23.33
C LEU A 489 10.30 2.14 -24.19
N PHE A 490 9.13 2.26 -23.55
CA PHE A 490 7.93 2.72 -24.26
C PHE A 490 8.01 4.24 -24.41
N THR A 491 7.79 4.72 -25.63
CA THR A 491 7.67 6.15 -25.94
C THR A 491 6.19 6.53 -26.07
N THR A 492 5.92 7.77 -26.46
CA THR A 492 4.56 8.23 -26.75
C THR A 492 3.89 7.27 -27.75
N PRO A 493 2.66 6.78 -27.47
CA PRO A 493 1.93 5.91 -28.38
C PRO A 493 1.71 6.55 -29.74
N LEU A 494 1.59 5.72 -30.78
CA LEU A 494 1.29 6.18 -32.13
C LEU A 494 -0.17 6.60 -32.25
N ASP A 495 -0.43 7.74 -32.88
CA ASP A 495 -1.79 8.16 -33.21
C ASP A 495 -2.16 7.62 -34.60
N LYS A 496 -2.88 6.49 -34.64
CA LYS A 496 -3.40 5.88 -35.87
C LYS A 496 -4.88 6.17 -36.11
N ASP A 497 -5.57 6.72 -35.12
CA ASP A 497 -7.01 6.99 -35.19
C ASP A 497 -7.33 8.35 -35.87
N GLY A 498 -6.29 9.09 -36.31
CA GLY A 498 -6.41 10.32 -37.11
C GLY A 498 -5.66 10.26 -38.45
N SER A 499 -6.37 10.04 -39.56
CA SER A 499 -5.88 10.42 -40.89
C SER A 499 -6.99 11.10 -41.69
N SER A 500 -6.93 12.43 -41.77
CA SER A 500 -7.32 13.25 -42.94
C SER A 500 -6.96 14.70 -42.64
N GLU A 501 -5.78 15.11 -43.08
CA GLU A 501 -5.58 16.16 -44.06
C GLU A 501 -4.07 16.33 -44.28
N GLU A 502 -3.57 15.72 -45.36
CA GLU A 502 -2.36 16.19 -46.02
C GLU A 502 -2.66 17.61 -46.52
N VAL A 503 -2.09 18.63 -45.88
CA VAL A 503 -2.01 19.96 -46.49
C VAL A 503 -0.74 19.97 -47.33
N GLU A 504 -0.91 19.67 -48.61
CA GLU A 504 0.05 20.09 -49.65
C GLU A 504 0.18 21.61 -49.60
N VAL A 505 1.36 22.08 -49.22
CA VAL A 505 1.73 23.49 -49.35
C VAL A 505 2.11 23.72 -50.82
N THR A 506 1.18 24.25 -51.61
CA THR A 506 1.51 25.05 -52.79
C THR A 506 0.90 26.44 -52.61
N GLY A 507 1.76 27.44 -52.56
CA GLY A 507 1.36 28.83 -52.43
C GLY A 507 0.86 29.40 -53.74
N GLU A 508 -0.11 30.31 -53.66
CA GLU A 508 -0.14 31.57 -54.40
C GLU A 508 -1.17 32.53 -53.78
N GLU A 509 -0.91 33.81 -54.01
CA GLU A 509 -1.38 35.01 -53.30
C GLU A 509 -2.77 35.53 -53.70
N GLN A 510 -3.40 36.25 -52.75
CA GLN A 510 -4.39 37.36 -52.89
C GLN A 510 -5.75 37.00 -53.56
N ILE A 511 -6.92 37.51 -53.15
CA ILE A 511 -7.37 38.91 -53.06
C ILE A 511 -8.63 39.00 -52.17
N PHE A 512 -8.77 40.16 -51.54
CA PHE A 512 -9.87 40.68 -50.72
C PHE A 512 -11.07 41.18 -51.56
N SER A 513 -12.32 40.77 -51.25
CA SER A 513 -13.60 41.53 -51.39
C SER A 513 -14.78 40.55 -51.32
N GLY A 514 -15.92 40.79 -50.67
CA GLY A 514 -16.46 42.00 -50.08
C GLY A 514 -17.70 41.73 -49.22
N PHE A 515 -18.15 42.79 -48.57
CA PHE A 515 -19.40 42.97 -47.83
C PHE A 515 -20.66 42.64 -48.66
N GLU A 516 -21.70 42.10 -48.02
CA GLU A 516 -22.98 42.81 -47.88
C GLU A 516 -23.84 42.24 -46.73
N LEU A 517 -24.56 43.17 -46.09
CA LEU A 517 -25.35 43.09 -44.85
C LEU A 517 -26.83 42.76 -45.12
N VAL A 518 -27.63 42.86 -44.04
CA VAL A 518 -29.09 43.14 -43.96
C VAL A 518 -29.92 41.86 -43.76
N ASP A 519 -30.78 41.66 -42.76
CA ASP A 519 -31.37 42.38 -41.60
C ASP A 519 -31.84 41.24 -40.63
N ASP A 520 -32.18 41.39 -39.35
CA ASP A 520 -33.12 42.33 -38.76
C ASP A 520 -33.01 42.22 -37.23
N GLU A 521 -32.91 43.37 -36.55
CA GLU A 521 -33.12 43.51 -35.11
C GLU A 521 -34.59 43.85 -34.85
N THR A 522 -35.14 43.42 -33.72
CA THR A 522 -35.98 44.26 -32.82
C THR A 522 -36.54 43.39 -31.68
N GLN A 523 -36.73 43.83 -30.45
CA GLN A 523 -36.28 45.01 -29.71
C GLN A 523 -36.58 44.76 -28.21
N ASN A 524 -35.81 45.45 -27.38
CA ASN A 524 -35.95 45.63 -25.94
C ASN A 524 -37.34 46.05 -25.45
N THR A 525 -37.59 45.89 -24.15
CA THR A 525 -38.08 47.01 -23.32
C THR A 525 -37.58 46.90 -21.87
N GLU A 526 -37.36 48.07 -21.30
CA GLU A 526 -36.55 48.38 -20.12
C GLU A 526 -37.33 48.40 -18.78
N ASN A 527 -36.54 48.36 -17.70
CA ASN A 527 -36.61 49.14 -16.45
C ASN A 527 -37.92 49.25 -15.63
N SER A 528 -37.81 48.89 -14.34
CA SER A 528 -38.11 49.83 -13.25
C SER A 528 -37.45 49.42 -11.92
N SER A 529 -36.82 50.40 -11.30
CA SER A 529 -36.28 50.49 -9.94
C SER A 529 -37.29 50.19 -8.82
N ASN A 530 -36.82 49.61 -7.70
CA ASN A 530 -37.09 50.18 -6.37
C ASN A 530 -36.20 49.59 -5.26
N GLU A 531 -36.00 50.45 -4.28
CA GLU A 531 -34.97 50.53 -3.26
C GLU A 531 -35.38 49.84 -1.92
N VAL A 532 -34.36 49.56 -1.09
CA VAL A 532 -34.35 49.59 0.41
C VAL A 532 -34.93 48.37 1.19
N ASN A 533 -34.05 47.56 1.82
CA ASN A 533 -33.71 47.66 3.27
C ASN A 533 -32.84 46.48 3.80
N ASN A 534 -31.73 46.85 4.45
CA ASN A 534 -31.11 46.31 5.69
C ASN A 534 -31.26 44.82 6.09
N ASN A 535 -30.13 44.09 6.15
CA ASN A 535 -29.41 43.80 7.41
C ASN A 535 -28.32 42.73 7.22
N SER A 536 -27.10 43.08 7.61
CA SER A 536 -25.99 42.20 8.03
C SER A 536 -26.42 41.27 9.20
N PRO A 537 -25.64 40.24 9.65
CA PRO A 537 -24.20 40.13 9.48
C PRO A 537 -23.60 38.74 9.24
N THR A 538 -22.36 38.79 8.74
CA THR A 538 -21.24 37.88 9.01
C THR A 538 -21.14 37.51 10.48
N LEU A 539 -20.75 36.26 10.78
CA LEU A 539 -19.79 35.93 11.85
C LEU A 539 -19.46 34.42 11.84
N PHE A 540 -18.15 34.17 11.91
CA PHE A 540 -17.40 32.97 12.30
C PHE A 540 -17.30 31.77 11.33
#